data_AF-A0A0B5ARX9-F1
#
_entry.id   AF-A0A0B5ARX9-F1
#
_cell.length_a   1.000
_cell.length_b   1.000
_cell.length_c   1.000
_cell.angle_alpha   90.00
_cell.angle_beta   90.00
_cell.angle_gamma   90.00
#
_symmetry.space_group_name_H-M   'P 1'
#
loop_
_entity.id
_entity.type
_entity.pdbx_description
1 polymer ?
#
loop_
_entity_poly.entity_id
_entity_poly.type
_entity_poly.pdbx_seq_one_letter_code
_entity_poly.pdbx_strand_id
1 'polypeptide(L)'
;MKPYDAKQSQACKICGFELSHNKQGRFTSHIKNEHGISLEMYLLKYYYEPEDLICSYELCNNAVQLYRGIPVNYCSKACRGRGRSEPIVCVICNLKFDTNTRPHRKTKTCSDDCEKKLRSKKTKAWHDSMEINKKQEHFKRIISKTAKTRRKNKTPSWNSGKTGIYSEETIEMIRSATLKQMEEQVFKKTRIEKVLEEYLKEANIEYRYSFILQKRQYDFLLPKYRLIIECDGDYWHANPSVYPEPADWQIERIKRDLEKNEIAKRSGYRIVRFWENDILNNFNYVKSVINDLLATT
;
A
#
# COMPACT_ATOMS: atom_id res chain seq x y z
N MET A 1 -21.62 47.88 6.93
CA MET A 1 -23.01 47.75 7.44
C MET A 1 -23.49 49.02 8.15
N LYS A 2 -24.65 49.57 7.76
CA LYS A 2 -25.42 50.52 8.58
C LYS A 2 -26.48 49.73 9.38
N PRO A 3 -26.51 49.79 10.72
CA PRO A 3 -27.49 49.02 11.50
C PRO A 3 -28.89 49.61 11.36
N TYR A 4 -29.91 48.74 11.36
CA TYR A 4 -31.31 49.16 11.43
C TYR A 4 -31.56 49.92 12.73
N ASP A 5 -32.12 51.12 12.61
CA ASP A 5 -32.51 51.96 13.74
C ASP A 5 -33.91 52.51 13.51
N ALA A 6 -34.88 52.05 14.31
CA ALA A 6 -36.27 52.49 14.27
C ALA A 6 -36.45 53.99 14.54
N LYS A 7 -35.44 54.71 15.05
CA LYS A 7 -35.48 56.16 15.24
C LYS A 7 -35.17 56.96 13.97
N GLN A 8 -34.60 56.32 12.96
CA GLN A 8 -34.23 56.97 11.69
C GLN A 8 -35.34 56.84 10.65
N SER A 9 -35.28 57.71 9.63
CA SER A 9 -36.15 57.63 8.46
C SER A 9 -36.04 56.29 7.76
N GLN A 10 -37.18 55.73 7.35
CA GLN A 10 -37.30 54.44 6.68
C GLN A 10 -38.03 54.65 5.35
N ALA A 11 -37.45 54.11 4.28
CA ALA A 11 -38.08 54.02 2.97
C ALA A 11 -38.28 52.55 2.60
N CYS A 12 -39.49 52.20 2.15
CA CYS A 12 -39.81 50.86 1.71
C CYS A 12 -39.19 50.62 0.32
N LYS A 13 -38.23 49.71 0.23
CA LYS A 13 -37.57 49.38 -1.05
C LYS A 13 -38.47 48.63 -2.04
N ILE A 14 -39.67 48.21 -1.64
CA ILE A 14 -40.62 47.50 -2.51
C ILE A 14 -41.56 48.47 -3.23
N CYS A 15 -42.08 49.49 -2.53
CA CYS A 15 -43.11 50.41 -3.07
C CYS A 15 -42.79 51.90 -2.90
N GLY A 16 -41.65 52.25 -2.29
CA GLY A 16 -41.23 53.64 -2.09
C GLY A 16 -41.90 54.37 -0.93
N PHE A 17 -42.75 53.73 -0.12
CA PHE A 17 -43.38 54.37 1.04
C PHE A 17 -42.34 54.85 2.07
N GLU A 18 -42.43 56.11 2.49
CA GLU A 18 -41.47 56.75 3.40
C GLU A 18 -42.10 57.11 4.76
N LEU A 19 -41.31 56.98 5.82
CA LEU A 19 -41.65 57.41 7.18
C LEU A 19 -40.43 58.02 7.86
N SER A 20 -40.63 59.10 8.61
CA SER A 20 -39.56 59.77 9.37
C SER A 20 -38.97 58.91 10.49
N HIS A 21 -39.71 57.92 11.01
CA HIS A 21 -39.22 56.90 11.95
C HIS A 21 -40.19 55.71 12.07
N ASN A 22 -39.72 54.58 12.62
CA ASN A 22 -40.55 53.41 12.96
C ASN A 22 -40.76 53.19 14.47
N LYS A 23 -40.61 54.23 15.32
CA LYS A 23 -40.77 54.10 16.78
C LYS A 23 -42.12 53.50 17.22
N GLN A 24 -43.19 53.77 16.48
CA GLN A 24 -44.55 53.25 16.78
C GLN A 24 -44.92 52.01 15.92
N GLY A 25 -43.97 51.37 15.24
CA GLY A 25 -44.25 50.18 14.43
C GLY A 25 -45.08 50.45 13.16
N ARG A 26 -45.22 51.70 12.74
CA ARG A 26 -45.99 52.07 11.52
C ARG A 26 -45.36 51.51 10.25
N PHE A 27 -44.03 51.55 10.13
CA PHE A 27 -43.33 50.94 9.01
C PHE A 27 -43.46 49.41 9.04
N THR A 28 -43.36 48.81 10.23
CA THR A 28 -43.60 47.37 10.42
C THR A 28 -45.00 46.96 9.96
N SER A 29 -46.01 47.74 10.31
CA SER A 29 -47.41 47.50 9.93
C SER A 29 -47.60 47.63 8.43
N HIS A 30 -47.00 48.65 7.80
CA HIS A 30 -46.98 48.80 6.35
C HIS A 30 -46.37 47.58 5.65
N ILE A 31 -45.18 47.14 6.08
CA ILE A 31 -44.50 45.96 5.52
C ILE A 31 -45.38 44.70 5.63
N LYS A 32 -46.05 44.52 6.77
CA LYS A 32 -46.92 43.38 7.01
C LYS A 32 -48.20 43.42 6.16
N ASN A 33 -48.87 44.57 6.12
CA ASN A 33 -50.20 44.69 5.50
C ASN A 33 -50.12 44.79 3.98
N GLU A 34 -49.17 45.56 3.45
CA GLU A 34 -49.07 45.81 2.00
C GLU A 34 -48.25 44.75 1.27
N HIS A 35 -47.25 44.16 1.94
CA HIS A 35 -46.30 43.22 1.30
C HIS A 35 -46.38 41.80 1.87
N GLY A 36 -47.22 41.55 2.88
CA GLY A 36 -47.45 40.22 3.44
C GLY A 36 -46.24 39.58 4.13
N ILE A 37 -45.17 40.34 4.40
CA ILE A 37 -43.92 39.83 5.01
C ILE A 37 -43.67 40.45 6.38
N SER A 38 -42.91 39.76 7.23
CA SER A 38 -42.48 40.33 8.51
C SER A 38 -41.38 41.38 8.30
N LEU A 39 -41.22 42.29 9.26
CA LEU A 39 -40.11 43.24 9.25
C LEU A 39 -38.76 42.50 9.20
N GLU A 40 -38.62 41.38 9.89
CA GLU A 40 -37.40 40.56 9.86
C GLU A 40 -37.09 40.04 8.45
N MET A 41 -38.08 39.45 7.77
CA MET A 41 -37.92 38.99 6.39
C MET A 41 -37.60 40.13 5.43
N TYR A 42 -38.22 41.30 5.64
CA TYR A 42 -37.91 42.49 4.87
C TYR A 42 -36.46 42.94 5.07
N LEU A 43 -35.99 42.98 6.32
CA LEU A 43 -34.61 43.39 6.63
C LEU A 43 -33.59 42.42 6.02
N LEU A 44 -33.83 41.12 6.11
CA LEU A 44 -32.96 40.09 5.54
C LEU A 44 -32.90 40.14 4.00
N LYS A 45 -34.02 40.47 3.34
CA LYS A 45 -34.10 40.41 1.87
C LYS A 45 -33.78 41.73 1.18
N TYR A 46 -34.08 42.85 1.83
CA TYR A 46 -34.04 44.16 1.19
C TYR A 46 -33.14 45.17 1.93
N TYR A 47 -32.86 45.00 3.22
CA TYR A 47 -32.09 46.01 3.96
C TYR A 47 -30.60 45.68 4.05
N TYR A 48 -30.27 44.46 4.48
CA TYR A 48 -28.90 44.00 4.64
C TYR A 48 -28.35 43.36 3.36
N GLU A 49 -27.07 43.58 3.10
CA GLU A 49 -26.35 42.85 2.05
C GLU A 49 -26.03 41.42 2.53
N PRO A 50 -25.90 40.44 1.62
CA PRO A 50 -25.61 39.05 1.98
C PRO A 50 -24.39 38.89 2.90
N GLU A 51 -23.34 39.69 2.71
CA GLU A 51 -22.10 39.63 3.49
C GLU A 51 -22.30 40.07 4.95
N ASP A 52 -23.22 41.00 5.20
CA ASP A 52 -23.59 41.48 6.54
C ASP A 52 -24.35 40.40 7.34
N LEU A 53 -24.84 39.36 6.65
CA LEU A 53 -25.64 38.28 7.22
C LEU A 53 -24.84 36.99 7.43
N ILE A 54 -23.53 36.98 7.20
CA ILE A 54 -22.70 35.78 7.38
C ILE A 54 -22.10 35.74 8.79
N CYS A 55 -22.00 34.54 9.35
CA CYS A 55 -21.33 34.30 10.62
C CYS A 55 -19.87 34.80 10.57
N SER A 56 -19.45 35.57 11.58
CA SER A 56 -18.07 36.08 11.70
C SER A 56 -17.03 34.99 12.01
N TYR A 57 -17.44 33.75 12.23
CA TYR A 57 -16.50 32.64 12.38
C TYR A 57 -16.06 32.16 10.99
N GLU A 58 -14.78 32.34 10.66
CA GLU A 58 -14.22 32.14 9.32
C GLU A 58 -14.50 30.76 8.69
N LEU A 59 -14.65 29.70 9.50
CA LEU A 59 -14.96 28.36 9.00
C LEU A 59 -16.47 28.07 8.93
N CYS A 60 -17.33 29.09 9.04
CA CYS A 60 -18.78 28.95 9.04
C CYS A 60 -19.42 29.92 8.03
N ASN A 61 -20.13 29.35 7.06
CA ASN A 61 -20.87 30.10 6.05
C ASN A 61 -22.37 30.22 6.37
N ASN A 62 -22.77 29.97 7.63
CA ASN A 62 -24.18 30.05 8.00
C ASN A 62 -24.61 31.50 8.14
N ALA A 63 -25.87 31.76 7.76
CA ALA A 63 -26.50 33.05 8.01
C ALA A 63 -26.69 33.29 9.52
N VAL A 64 -26.65 34.56 9.91
CA VAL A 64 -26.92 35.00 11.28
C VAL A 64 -28.37 35.50 11.41
N GLN A 65 -28.91 35.40 12.61
CA GLN A 65 -30.23 35.95 12.93
C GLN A 65 -30.13 37.44 13.25
N LEU A 66 -31.27 38.12 13.19
CA LEU A 66 -31.37 39.50 13.67
C LEU A 66 -31.73 39.52 15.15
N TYR A 67 -31.03 40.34 15.93
CA TYR A 67 -31.43 40.73 17.28
C TYR A 67 -31.83 42.19 17.28
N ARG A 68 -33.10 42.47 17.56
CA ARG A 68 -33.68 43.84 17.50
C ARG A 68 -33.46 44.52 16.14
N GLY A 69 -33.54 43.74 15.06
CA GLY A 69 -33.34 44.21 13.69
C GLY A 69 -31.88 44.32 13.26
N ILE A 70 -30.90 43.95 14.11
CA ILE A 70 -29.46 44.04 13.80
C ILE A 70 -28.86 42.62 13.71
N PRO A 71 -28.08 42.27 12.67
CA PRO A 71 -27.41 40.99 12.55
C PRO A 71 -26.48 40.72 13.74
N VAL A 72 -26.56 39.54 14.33
CA VAL A 72 -25.61 39.11 15.37
C VAL A 72 -24.32 38.60 14.73
N ASN A 73 -23.17 38.76 15.38
CA ASN A 73 -21.88 38.34 14.79
C ASN A 73 -21.74 36.82 14.59
N TYR A 74 -22.47 35.98 15.32
CA TYR A 74 -22.30 34.52 15.24
C TYR A 74 -23.64 33.81 15.16
N CYS A 75 -23.75 32.83 14.27
CA CYS A 75 -24.96 32.02 14.08
C CYS A 75 -25.29 31.11 15.29
N SER A 76 -24.33 30.89 16.21
CA SER A 76 -24.51 30.03 17.38
C SER A 76 -23.50 30.34 18.50
N LYS A 77 -23.81 29.89 19.72
CA LYS A 77 -22.86 29.91 20.87
C LYS A 77 -21.57 29.14 20.55
N ALA A 78 -21.67 28.05 19.79
CA ALA A 78 -20.52 27.26 19.37
C ALA A 78 -19.58 28.05 18.44
N CYS A 79 -20.13 28.73 17.43
CA CYS A 79 -19.35 29.61 16.55
C CYS A 79 -18.74 30.79 17.31
N ARG A 80 -19.48 31.38 18.27
CA ARG A 80 -18.95 32.41 19.16
C ARG A 80 -17.78 31.90 20.03
N GLY A 81 -17.79 30.64 20.42
CA GLY A 81 -16.68 30.02 21.15
C GLY A 81 -15.46 29.77 20.27
N ARG A 82 -15.66 29.19 19.08
CA ARG A 82 -14.59 28.87 18.11
C ARG A 82 -13.97 30.13 17.51
N GLY A 83 -14.78 31.11 17.14
CA GLY A 83 -14.34 32.38 16.55
C GLY A 83 -13.60 33.32 17.51
N ARG A 84 -13.23 32.88 18.73
CA ARG A 84 -12.31 33.59 19.61
C ARG A 84 -10.84 33.35 19.28
N SER A 85 -10.55 32.27 18.56
CA SER A 85 -9.19 31.89 18.18
C SER A 85 -9.09 31.80 16.67
N GLU A 86 -7.92 32.11 16.15
CA GLU A 86 -7.65 31.97 14.72
C GLU A 86 -7.59 30.48 14.34
N PRO A 87 -8.25 30.07 13.24
CA PRO A 87 -8.17 28.71 12.74
C PRO A 87 -6.73 28.26 12.47
N ILE A 88 -6.46 26.98 12.73
CA ILE A 88 -5.15 26.39 12.46
C ILE A 88 -5.00 26.16 10.96
N VAL A 89 -3.84 26.46 10.39
CA VAL A 89 -3.51 26.11 9.00
C VAL A 89 -2.85 24.72 8.95
N CYS A 90 -3.39 23.82 8.14
CA CYS A 90 -2.86 22.47 7.98
C CYS A 90 -1.50 22.50 7.27
N VAL A 91 -0.46 21.88 7.87
CA VAL A 91 0.90 21.83 7.31
C VAL A 91 1.04 20.95 6.05
N ILE A 92 -0.02 20.27 5.63
CA ILE A 92 -0.03 19.37 4.46
C ILE A 92 -0.85 19.92 3.32
N CYS A 93 -2.08 20.37 3.57
CA CYS A 93 -2.99 20.86 2.53
C CYS A 93 -3.27 22.36 2.60
N ASN A 94 -2.69 23.08 3.57
CA ASN A 94 -2.88 24.51 3.81
C ASN A 94 -4.33 24.96 4.08
N LEU A 95 -5.27 24.03 4.27
CA LEU A 95 -6.63 24.36 4.67
C LEU A 95 -6.66 24.83 6.12
N LYS A 96 -7.45 25.88 6.36
CA LYS A 96 -7.81 26.32 7.71
C LYS A 96 -8.79 25.33 8.33
N PHE A 97 -8.57 24.97 9.58
CA PHE A 97 -9.41 24.04 10.32
C PHE A 97 -9.37 24.35 11.81
N ASP A 98 -10.41 23.91 12.51
CA ASP A 98 -10.42 23.89 13.97
C ASP A 98 -10.56 22.47 14.49
N THR A 99 -9.86 22.20 15.59
CA THR A 99 -9.96 20.91 16.24
C THR A 99 -9.72 21.01 17.73
N ASN A 100 -10.51 20.25 18.49
CA ASN A 100 -10.24 19.99 19.90
C ASN A 100 -9.46 18.68 20.09
N THR A 101 -9.22 17.92 19.02
CA THR A 101 -8.47 16.67 19.11
C THR A 101 -6.98 16.95 19.27
N ARG A 102 -6.40 16.41 20.35
CA ARG A 102 -5.00 16.64 20.74
C ARG A 102 -3.98 16.26 19.64
N PRO A 103 -4.11 15.14 18.91
CA PRO A 103 -3.14 14.77 17.87
C PRO A 103 -3.06 15.80 16.75
N HIS A 104 -4.19 16.14 16.13
CA HIS A 104 -4.28 17.09 15.02
C HIS A 104 -3.85 18.51 15.39
N ARG A 105 -4.10 18.93 16.64
CA ARG A 105 -3.60 20.20 17.16
C ARG A 105 -2.07 20.20 17.29
N LYS A 106 -1.47 19.11 17.78
CA LYS A 106 -0.01 18.98 17.94
C LYS A 106 0.70 18.89 16.59
N THR A 107 0.15 18.13 15.65
CA THR A 107 0.74 17.94 14.32
C THR A 107 0.38 19.06 13.34
N LYS A 108 -0.57 19.92 13.69
CA LYS A 108 -1.17 20.94 12.82
C LYS A 108 -1.68 20.32 11.50
N THR A 109 -2.42 19.22 11.60
CA THR A 109 -3.01 18.52 10.44
C THR A 109 -4.52 18.44 10.56
N CYS A 110 -5.25 18.76 9.49
CA CYS A 110 -6.72 18.86 9.52
C CYS A 110 -7.47 17.52 9.57
N SER A 111 -6.78 16.40 9.31
CA SER A 111 -7.37 15.06 9.25
C SER A 111 -6.33 13.96 9.47
N ASP A 112 -6.81 12.74 9.71
CA ASP A 112 -5.99 11.53 9.77
C ASP A 112 -5.18 11.31 8.48
N ASP A 113 -5.75 11.62 7.32
CA ASP A 113 -5.06 11.52 6.03
C ASP A 113 -3.88 12.49 5.96
N CYS A 114 -4.09 13.76 6.34
CA CYS A 114 -3.02 14.73 6.41
C CYS A 114 -1.97 14.32 7.46
N GLU A 115 -2.37 13.75 8.58
CA GLU A 115 -1.43 13.25 9.58
C GLU A 115 -0.57 12.10 9.02
N LYS A 116 -1.19 11.13 8.32
CA LYS A 116 -0.48 10.03 7.65
C LYS A 116 0.51 10.54 6.61
N LYS A 117 0.10 11.52 5.80
CA LYS A 117 0.98 12.18 4.82
C LYS A 117 2.16 12.89 5.50
N LEU A 118 1.92 13.59 6.61
CA LEU A 118 2.99 14.22 7.38
C LEU A 118 3.97 13.19 7.95
N ARG A 119 3.47 12.10 8.53
CA ARG A 119 4.31 11.00 9.04
C ARG A 119 5.15 10.39 7.92
N SER A 120 4.55 10.11 6.76
CA SER A 120 5.26 9.58 5.59
C SER A 120 6.39 10.52 5.11
N LYS A 121 6.10 11.82 4.98
CA LYS A 121 7.12 12.83 4.62
C LYS A 121 8.26 12.86 5.64
N LYS A 122 7.96 12.82 6.94
CA LYS A 122 8.98 12.77 8.00
C LYS A 122 9.82 11.51 7.96
N THR A 123 9.22 10.35 7.76
CA THR A 123 9.96 9.07 7.61
C THR A 123 10.88 9.10 6.40
N LYS A 124 10.41 9.63 5.27
CA LYS A 124 11.24 9.80 4.07
C LYS A 124 12.43 10.72 4.34
N ALA A 125 12.18 11.91 4.88
CA ALA A 125 13.24 12.86 5.22
C ALA A 125 14.24 12.26 6.21
N TRP A 126 13.78 11.48 7.19
CA TRP A 126 14.64 10.75 8.11
C TRP A 126 15.52 9.74 7.37
N HIS A 127 14.96 8.89 6.49
CA HIS A 127 15.74 7.96 5.66
C HIS A 127 16.71 8.65 4.70
N ASP A 128 16.38 9.84 4.21
CA ASP A 128 17.23 10.60 3.28
C ASP A 128 18.38 11.28 4.04
N SER A 129 18.16 11.67 5.30
CA SER A 129 19.19 12.23 6.20
C SER A 129 20.15 11.18 6.79
N MET A 130 19.88 9.88 6.61
CA MET A 130 20.71 8.81 7.16
C MET A 130 21.95 8.53 6.30
N GLU A 131 23.09 8.34 6.96
CA GLU A 131 24.29 7.77 6.34
C GLU A 131 23.98 6.40 5.70
N ILE A 132 24.57 6.15 4.53
CA ILE A 132 24.34 4.96 3.71
C ILE A 132 24.54 3.67 4.53
N ASN A 133 25.63 3.56 5.29
CA ASN A 133 25.94 2.38 6.10
C ASN A 133 24.89 2.13 7.20
N LYS A 134 24.50 3.19 7.92
CA LYS A 134 23.45 3.11 8.95
C LYS A 134 22.09 2.74 8.34
N LYS A 135 21.79 3.26 7.14
CA LYS A 135 20.57 2.94 6.39
C LYS A 135 20.54 1.47 5.97
N GLN A 136 21.65 0.94 5.46
CA GLN A 136 21.77 -0.48 5.13
C GLN A 136 21.60 -1.37 6.36
N GLU A 137 22.24 -1.03 7.48
CA GLU A 137 22.09 -1.79 8.72
C GLU A 137 20.65 -1.75 9.26
N HIS A 138 20.01 -0.58 9.21
CA HIS A 138 18.61 -0.42 9.56
C HIS A 138 17.72 -1.36 8.74
N PHE A 139 17.85 -1.37 7.41
CA PHE A 139 17.07 -2.26 6.55
C PHE A 139 17.36 -3.74 6.82
N LYS A 140 18.63 -4.13 7.04
CA LYS A 140 19.00 -5.51 7.42
C LYS A 140 18.27 -5.95 8.69
N ARG A 141 18.19 -5.09 9.70
CA ARG A 141 17.46 -5.36 10.96
C ARG A 141 15.95 -5.53 10.71
N ILE A 142 15.33 -4.68 9.89
CA ILE A 142 13.91 -4.78 9.54
C ILE A 142 13.61 -6.09 8.80
N ILE A 143 14.42 -6.44 7.80
CA ILE A 143 14.27 -7.69 7.03
C ILE A 143 14.37 -8.89 7.97
N SER A 144 15.38 -8.92 8.85
CA SER A 144 15.59 -10.00 9.82
C SER A 144 14.42 -10.14 10.80
N LYS A 145 13.95 -9.04 11.39
CA LYS A 145 12.78 -9.05 12.29
C LYS A 145 11.50 -9.52 11.58
N THR A 146 11.30 -9.07 10.35
CA THR A 146 10.13 -9.46 9.53
C THR A 146 10.16 -10.95 9.23
N ALA A 147 11.32 -11.48 8.83
CA ALA A 147 11.48 -12.91 8.56
C ALA A 147 11.23 -13.77 9.82
N LYS A 148 11.76 -13.36 10.99
CA LYS A 148 11.49 -14.03 12.27
C LYS A 148 10.00 -14.06 12.61
N THR A 149 9.33 -12.93 12.44
CA THR A 149 7.89 -12.80 12.72
C THR A 149 7.05 -13.68 11.80
N ARG A 150 7.36 -13.71 10.49
CA ARG A 150 6.69 -14.60 9.52
C ARG A 150 6.87 -16.07 9.87
N ARG A 151 8.09 -16.49 10.21
CA ARG A 151 8.36 -17.87 10.64
C ARG A 151 7.55 -18.24 11.90
N LYS A 152 7.54 -17.36 12.90
CA LYS A 152 6.77 -17.56 14.14
C LYS A 152 5.28 -17.72 13.85
N ASN A 153 4.74 -16.86 12.98
CA ASN A 153 3.31 -16.83 12.67
C ASN A 153 2.91 -17.79 11.54
N LYS A 154 3.87 -18.52 10.95
CA LYS A 154 3.69 -19.35 9.75
C LYS A 154 3.00 -18.61 8.59
N THR A 155 3.25 -17.31 8.46
CA THR A 155 2.63 -16.50 7.41
C THR A 155 3.53 -16.38 6.18
N PRO A 156 3.01 -16.64 4.97
CA PRO A 156 3.78 -16.43 3.74
C PRO A 156 4.03 -14.94 3.49
N SER A 157 4.91 -14.62 2.55
CA SER A 157 5.04 -13.25 2.05
C SER A 157 3.77 -12.85 1.28
N TRP A 158 3.43 -11.55 1.30
CA TRP A 158 2.18 -11.03 0.72
C TRP A 158 2.05 -11.27 -0.81
N ASN A 159 3.19 -11.46 -1.47
CA ASN A 159 3.36 -11.72 -2.91
C ASN A 159 3.45 -13.21 -3.24
N SER A 160 3.42 -14.11 -2.25
CA SER A 160 3.50 -15.54 -2.47
C SER A 160 2.32 -16.03 -3.31
N GLY A 161 2.59 -16.78 -4.38
CA GLY A 161 1.57 -17.32 -5.28
C GLY A 161 0.91 -16.31 -6.24
N LYS A 162 1.36 -15.05 -6.25
CA LYS A 162 0.77 -14.00 -7.10
C LYS A 162 1.63 -13.72 -8.33
N THR A 163 0.98 -13.64 -9.49
CA THR A 163 1.59 -13.26 -10.77
C THR A 163 1.27 -11.80 -11.11
N GLY A 164 2.06 -11.18 -12.00
CA GLY A 164 1.81 -9.80 -12.46
C GLY A 164 2.06 -8.69 -11.44
N ILE A 165 2.71 -8.98 -10.29
CA ILE A 165 3.02 -7.97 -9.26
C ILE A 165 4.14 -7.03 -9.70
N TYR A 166 5.14 -7.56 -10.40
CA TYR A 166 6.40 -6.88 -10.67
C TYR A 166 6.44 -6.34 -12.10
N SER A 167 7.04 -5.17 -12.29
CA SER A 167 7.36 -4.65 -13.62
C SER A 167 8.37 -5.55 -14.34
N GLU A 168 8.39 -5.50 -15.66
CA GLU A 168 9.36 -6.24 -16.47
C GLU A 168 10.80 -5.90 -16.09
N GLU A 169 11.09 -4.62 -15.87
CA GLU A 169 12.38 -4.15 -15.37
C GLU A 169 12.76 -4.81 -14.03
N THR A 170 11.81 -4.92 -13.10
CA THR A 170 12.05 -5.58 -11.81
C THR A 170 12.30 -7.06 -11.97
N ILE A 171 11.56 -7.73 -12.85
CA ILE A 171 11.77 -9.15 -13.17
C ILE A 171 13.18 -9.36 -13.73
N GLU A 172 13.64 -8.48 -14.60
CA GLU A 172 14.97 -8.57 -15.19
C GLU A 172 16.07 -8.32 -14.17
N MET A 173 15.90 -7.35 -13.25
CA MET A 173 16.83 -7.16 -12.13
C MET A 173 16.93 -8.42 -11.24
N ILE A 174 15.81 -9.09 -10.95
CA ILE A 174 15.80 -10.34 -10.17
C ILE A 174 16.54 -11.46 -10.91
N ARG A 175 16.38 -11.56 -12.24
CA ARG A 175 17.10 -12.53 -13.07
C ARG A 175 18.60 -12.25 -13.06
N SER A 176 19.02 -11.01 -13.28
CA SER A 176 20.42 -10.59 -13.25
C SER A 176 21.08 -10.88 -11.90
N ALA A 177 20.36 -10.64 -10.79
CA ALA A 177 20.85 -11.00 -9.46
C ALA A 177 21.01 -12.52 -9.27
N THR A 178 20.10 -13.31 -9.85
CA THR A 178 20.19 -14.78 -9.83
C THR A 178 21.40 -15.27 -10.62
N LEU A 179 21.64 -14.72 -11.81
CA LEU A 179 22.83 -15.04 -12.63
C LEU A 179 24.13 -14.75 -11.88
N LYS A 180 24.20 -13.59 -11.22
CA LYS A 180 25.37 -13.22 -10.39
C LYS A 180 25.61 -14.20 -9.24
N GLN A 181 24.56 -14.64 -8.54
CA GLN A 181 24.68 -15.66 -7.50
C GLN A 181 25.23 -16.98 -8.05
N MET A 182 24.88 -17.31 -9.31
CA MET A 182 25.39 -18.51 -9.97
C MET A 182 26.86 -18.43 -10.36
N GLU A 183 27.29 -17.27 -10.86
CA GLU A 183 28.70 -17.00 -11.14
C GLU A 183 29.55 -17.09 -9.86
N GLU A 184 29.04 -16.53 -8.76
CA GLU A 184 29.71 -16.55 -7.46
C GLU A 184 29.63 -17.93 -6.76
N GLN A 185 28.87 -18.89 -7.31
CA GLN A 185 28.61 -20.22 -6.72
C GLN A 185 28.10 -20.17 -5.27
N VAL A 186 27.39 -19.10 -4.91
CA VAL A 186 26.84 -18.90 -3.56
C VAL A 186 25.48 -19.57 -3.45
N PHE A 187 25.50 -20.90 -3.34
CA PHE A 187 24.28 -21.70 -3.23
C PHE A 187 24.20 -22.44 -1.91
N LYS A 188 22.96 -22.57 -1.41
CA LYS A 188 22.68 -23.48 -0.30
C LYS A 188 22.12 -24.79 -0.87
N LYS A 189 22.96 -25.82 -0.89
CA LYS A 189 22.56 -27.17 -1.28
C LYS A 189 21.53 -27.75 -0.33
N THR A 190 20.53 -28.46 -0.88
CA THR A 190 19.62 -29.29 -0.08
C THR A 190 20.35 -30.52 0.46
N ARG A 191 19.71 -31.27 1.38
CA ARG A 191 20.29 -32.50 1.92
C ARG A 191 20.49 -33.54 0.82
N ILE A 192 19.50 -33.71 -0.06
CA ILE A 192 19.51 -34.69 -1.15
C ILE A 192 20.56 -34.37 -2.21
N GLU A 193 20.73 -33.09 -2.56
CA GLU A 193 21.79 -32.66 -3.48
C GLU A 193 23.20 -32.96 -2.92
N LYS A 194 23.40 -32.79 -1.60
CA LYS A 194 24.69 -33.12 -0.98
C LYS A 194 24.99 -34.61 -1.05
N VAL A 195 24.01 -35.46 -0.74
CA VAL A 195 24.17 -36.92 -0.80
C VAL A 195 24.50 -37.37 -2.23
N LEU A 196 23.80 -36.82 -3.23
CA LEU A 196 24.08 -37.11 -4.63
C LEU A 196 25.48 -36.61 -5.04
N GLU A 197 25.84 -35.39 -4.64
CA GLU A 197 27.15 -34.80 -4.95
C GLU A 197 28.30 -35.60 -4.33
N GLU A 198 28.16 -36.07 -3.09
CA GLU A 198 29.14 -36.92 -2.41
C GLU A 198 29.38 -38.20 -3.23
N TYR A 199 28.33 -38.85 -3.71
CA TYR A 199 28.47 -40.01 -4.59
C TYR A 199 29.16 -39.68 -5.91
N LEU A 200 28.79 -38.59 -6.59
CA LEU A 200 29.43 -38.19 -7.85
C LEU A 200 30.94 -37.96 -7.66
N LYS A 201 31.34 -37.39 -6.52
CA LYS A 201 32.75 -37.22 -6.14
C LYS A 201 33.44 -38.55 -5.86
N GLU A 202 32.81 -39.43 -5.06
CA GLU A 202 33.34 -40.77 -4.74
C GLU A 202 33.56 -41.62 -6.00
N ALA A 203 32.63 -41.53 -6.96
CA ALA A 203 32.71 -42.21 -8.24
C ALA A 203 33.64 -41.51 -9.26
N ASN A 204 34.26 -40.40 -8.88
CA ASN A 204 35.13 -39.58 -9.74
C ASN A 204 34.46 -39.16 -11.07
N ILE A 205 33.18 -38.81 -11.01
CA ILE A 205 32.38 -38.36 -12.15
C ILE A 205 32.49 -36.84 -12.25
N GLU A 206 32.88 -36.32 -13.41
CA GLU A 206 32.88 -34.87 -13.66
C GLU A 206 31.45 -34.32 -13.74
N TYR A 207 31.16 -33.28 -12.95
CA TYR A 207 29.86 -32.63 -12.93
C TYR A 207 29.97 -31.10 -12.80
N ARG A 208 28.90 -30.41 -13.21
CA ARG A 208 28.64 -29.00 -12.90
C ARG A 208 27.40 -28.92 -12.04
N TYR A 209 27.54 -28.31 -10.85
CA TYR A 209 26.41 -28.05 -9.97
C TYR A 209 25.70 -26.75 -10.37
N SER A 210 24.38 -26.77 -10.33
CA SER A 210 23.49 -25.63 -10.54
C SER A 210 23.80 -24.82 -11.81
N PHE A 211 23.25 -25.26 -12.95
CA PHE A 211 23.43 -24.57 -14.23
C PHE A 211 22.10 -24.10 -14.82
N ILE A 212 22.14 -23.05 -15.66
CA ILE A 212 20.95 -22.52 -16.35
C ILE A 212 20.95 -22.96 -17.81
N LEU A 213 19.81 -23.46 -18.25
CA LEU A 213 19.51 -23.73 -19.65
C LEU A 213 18.13 -23.14 -19.98
N GLN A 214 18.08 -22.28 -21.00
CA GLN A 214 16.87 -21.56 -21.45
C GLN A 214 16.05 -20.96 -20.29
N LYS A 215 16.71 -20.20 -19.40
CA LYS A 215 16.09 -19.54 -18.22
C LYS A 215 15.53 -20.52 -17.16
N ARG A 216 15.88 -21.80 -17.21
CA ARG A 216 15.57 -22.80 -16.17
C ARG A 216 16.86 -23.28 -15.52
N GLN A 217 16.89 -23.32 -14.20
CA GLN A 217 17.99 -23.87 -13.41
C GLN A 217 17.82 -25.37 -13.24
N TYR A 218 18.91 -26.13 -13.33
CA TYR A 218 18.97 -27.58 -13.12
C TYR A 218 20.08 -27.93 -12.12
N ASP A 219 19.92 -29.04 -11.39
CA ASP A 219 20.76 -29.34 -10.22
C ASP A 219 22.17 -29.83 -10.59
N PHE A 220 22.28 -30.85 -11.44
CA PHE A 220 23.57 -31.39 -11.87
C PHE A 220 23.59 -31.61 -13.39
N LEU A 221 24.68 -31.20 -14.01
CA LEU A 221 25.04 -31.58 -15.37
C LEU A 221 26.28 -32.46 -15.33
N LEU A 222 26.23 -33.62 -15.98
CA LEU A 222 27.38 -34.44 -16.29
C LEU A 222 27.81 -34.15 -17.74
N PRO A 223 28.79 -33.25 -17.99
CA PRO A 223 29.02 -32.69 -19.32
C PRO A 223 29.41 -33.76 -20.34
N LYS A 224 30.28 -34.70 -19.94
CA LYS A 224 30.76 -35.81 -20.78
C LYS A 224 29.62 -36.66 -21.34
N TYR A 225 28.55 -36.86 -20.57
CA TYR A 225 27.45 -37.76 -20.90
C TYR A 225 26.21 -37.02 -21.43
N ARG A 226 26.26 -35.68 -21.48
CA ARG A 226 25.10 -34.81 -21.74
C ARG A 226 23.88 -35.23 -20.91
N LEU A 227 24.12 -35.58 -19.65
CA LEU A 227 23.11 -36.07 -18.71
C LEU A 227 22.85 -35.01 -17.64
N ILE A 228 21.58 -34.70 -17.43
CA ILE A 228 21.10 -33.83 -16.37
C ILE A 228 20.49 -34.71 -15.28
N ILE A 229 20.82 -34.43 -14.03
CA ILE A 229 20.23 -35.08 -12.86
C ILE A 229 19.52 -34.01 -12.02
N GLU A 230 18.25 -34.25 -11.69
CA GLU A 230 17.44 -33.46 -10.76
C GLU A 230 17.19 -34.23 -9.46
N CYS A 231 17.24 -33.53 -8.34
CA CYS A 231 16.93 -34.03 -7.01
C CYS A 231 15.59 -33.46 -6.54
N ASP A 232 14.51 -34.21 -6.71
CA ASP A 232 13.15 -33.73 -6.45
C ASP A 232 12.73 -33.98 -5.00
N GLY A 233 12.50 -32.90 -4.24
CA GLY A 233 11.87 -32.99 -2.93
C GLY A 233 10.42 -33.49 -3.04
N ASP A 234 10.08 -34.57 -2.32
CA ASP A 234 8.79 -35.27 -2.44
C ASP A 234 7.58 -34.34 -2.26
N TYR A 235 7.63 -33.45 -1.27
CA TYR A 235 6.59 -32.47 -1.02
C TYR A 235 6.46 -31.43 -2.13
N TRP A 236 7.58 -30.90 -2.63
CA TRP A 236 7.55 -29.78 -3.57
C TRP A 236 7.17 -30.21 -4.98
N HIS A 237 7.58 -31.40 -5.38
CA HIS A 237 7.37 -31.96 -6.71
C HIS A 237 6.25 -33.01 -6.75
N ALA A 238 5.57 -33.24 -5.61
CA ALA A 238 4.46 -34.16 -5.44
C ALA A 238 4.79 -35.57 -5.93
N ASN A 239 5.74 -36.21 -5.25
CA ASN A 239 6.04 -37.63 -5.47
C ASN A 239 4.73 -38.45 -5.40
N PRO A 240 4.31 -39.13 -6.48
CA PRO A 240 3.04 -39.85 -6.52
C PRO A 240 2.87 -40.91 -5.42
N SER A 241 3.98 -41.49 -4.93
CA SER A 241 3.97 -42.47 -3.84
C SER A 241 3.60 -41.84 -2.48
N VAL A 242 3.80 -40.53 -2.32
CA VAL A 242 3.54 -39.77 -1.08
C VAL A 242 2.33 -38.85 -1.23
N TYR A 243 2.13 -38.29 -2.42
CA TYR A 243 1.07 -37.35 -2.80
C TYR A 243 0.29 -37.89 -4.01
N PRO A 244 -0.52 -38.95 -3.84
CA PRO A 244 -1.32 -39.52 -4.92
C PRO A 244 -2.38 -38.54 -5.43
N GLU A 245 -2.82 -37.61 -4.57
CA GLU A 245 -3.72 -36.51 -4.90
C GLU A 245 -2.99 -35.17 -4.62
N PRO A 246 -2.26 -34.63 -5.61
CA PRO A 246 -1.52 -33.39 -5.44
C PRO A 246 -2.46 -32.19 -5.26
N ALA A 247 -2.07 -31.23 -4.43
CA ALA A 247 -2.75 -29.94 -4.32
C ALA A 247 -2.64 -29.14 -5.64
N ASP A 248 -3.55 -28.19 -5.88
CA ASP A 248 -3.60 -27.39 -7.11
C ASP A 248 -2.25 -26.76 -7.50
N TRP A 249 -1.54 -26.20 -6.52
CA TRP A 249 -0.23 -25.59 -6.75
C TRP A 249 0.86 -26.61 -7.10
N GLN A 250 0.74 -27.86 -6.61
CA GLN A 250 1.62 -28.97 -6.98
C GLN A 250 1.31 -29.44 -8.41
N ILE A 251 0.05 -29.44 -8.84
CA ILE A 251 -0.33 -29.75 -10.23
C ILE A 251 0.32 -28.75 -11.19
N GLU A 252 0.29 -27.46 -10.87
CA GLU A 252 1.00 -26.44 -11.66
C GLU A 252 2.52 -26.61 -11.64
N ARG A 253 3.07 -27.15 -10.55
CA ARG A 253 4.51 -27.44 -10.43
C ARG A 253 4.89 -28.63 -11.32
N ILE A 254 4.13 -29.72 -11.29
CA ILE A 254 4.30 -30.88 -12.18
C ILE A 254 4.29 -30.47 -13.65
N LYS A 255 3.35 -29.58 -14.05
CA LYS A 255 3.32 -29.05 -15.43
C LYS A 255 4.61 -28.33 -15.81
N ARG A 256 5.15 -27.50 -14.91
CA ARG A 256 6.43 -26.78 -15.11
C ARG A 256 7.63 -27.75 -15.14
N ASP A 257 7.58 -28.81 -14.36
CA ASP A 257 8.59 -29.86 -14.35
C ASP A 257 8.63 -30.64 -15.67
N LEU A 258 7.47 -30.95 -16.24
CA LEU A 258 7.37 -31.55 -17.58
C LEU A 258 7.91 -30.60 -18.67
N GLU A 259 7.55 -29.32 -18.62
CA GLU A 259 8.08 -28.30 -19.54
C GLU A 259 9.62 -28.23 -19.46
N LYS A 260 10.17 -28.26 -18.24
CA LYS A 260 11.61 -28.26 -17.99
C LYS A 260 12.28 -29.51 -18.59
N ASN A 261 11.67 -30.69 -18.44
CA ASN A 261 12.17 -31.92 -19.05
C ASN A 261 12.22 -31.81 -20.59
N GLU A 262 11.19 -31.24 -21.21
CA GLU A 262 11.14 -31.06 -22.66
C GLU A 262 12.19 -30.05 -23.16
N ILE A 263 12.44 -28.98 -22.41
CA ILE A 263 13.52 -28.03 -22.71
C ILE A 263 14.89 -28.73 -22.71
N ALA A 264 15.16 -29.55 -21.71
CA ALA A 264 16.40 -30.32 -21.62
C ALA A 264 16.56 -31.28 -22.82
N LYS A 265 15.53 -32.07 -23.14
CA LYS A 265 15.54 -33.00 -24.26
C LYS A 265 15.73 -32.29 -25.61
N ARG A 266 14.98 -31.21 -25.87
CA ARG A 266 15.12 -30.41 -27.10
C ARG A 266 16.49 -29.76 -27.24
N SER A 267 17.16 -29.49 -26.12
CA SER A 267 18.53 -28.98 -26.10
C SER A 267 19.60 -30.11 -26.22
N GLY A 268 19.16 -31.35 -26.47
CA GLY A 268 20.03 -32.50 -26.68
C GLY A 268 20.64 -33.07 -25.40
N TYR A 269 19.96 -32.93 -24.25
CA TYR A 269 20.35 -33.55 -23.00
C TYR A 269 19.41 -34.70 -22.64
N ARG A 270 19.97 -35.77 -22.08
CA ARG A 270 19.20 -36.76 -21.31
C ARG A 270 18.91 -36.15 -19.94
N ILE A 271 17.73 -36.41 -19.39
CA ILE A 271 17.36 -35.93 -18.05
C ILE A 271 16.80 -37.08 -17.23
N VAL A 272 17.29 -37.22 -16.00
CA VAL A 272 16.77 -38.15 -15.00
C VAL A 272 16.47 -37.38 -13.71
N ARG A 273 15.40 -37.78 -13.01
CA ARG A 273 14.97 -37.17 -11.77
C ARG A 273 14.90 -38.24 -10.70
N PHE A 274 15.41 -37.95 -9.52
CA PHE A 274 15.37 -38.84 -8.37
C PHE A 274 14.59 -38.20 -7.24
N TRP A 275 13.65 -38.94 -6.67
CA TRP A 275 12.85 -38.48 -5.55
C TRP A 275 13.69 -38.42 -4.27
N GLU A 276 13.32 -37.50 -3.36
CA GLU A 276 13.95 -37.37 -2.04
C GLU A 276 13.95 -38.71 -1.29
N ASN A 277 12.82 -39.41 -1.29
CA ASN A 277 12.72 -40.73 -0.67
C ASN A 277 13.72 -41.74 -1.26
N ASP A 278 13.92 -41.75 -2.58
CA ASP A 278 14.86 -42.67 -3.23
C ASP A 278 16.30 -42.33 -2.87
N ILE A 279 16.66 -41.05 -2.89
CA ILE A 279 18.01 -40.58 -2.55
C ILE A 279 18.37 -40.91 -1.09
N LEU A 280 17.41 -40.78 -0.17
CA LEU A 280 17.67 -40.93 1.25
C LEU A 280 17.50 -42.35 1.77
N ASN A 281 16.52 -43.09 1.24
CA ASN A 281 16.13 -44.41 1.77
C ASN A 281 16.46 -45.56 0.82
N ASN A 282 16.73 -45.31 -0.45
CA ASN A 282 17.07 -46.34 -1.44
C ASN A 282 18.24 -45.93 -2.35
N PHE A 283 19.31 -45.39 -1.75
CA PHE A 283 20.36 -44.75 -2.52
C PHE A 283 21.13 -45.71 -3.43
N ASN A 284 21.18 -47.01 -3.11
CA ASN A 284 21.79 -48.03 -3.97
C ASN A 284 21.06 -48.15 -5.32
N TYR A 285 19.73 -48.01 -5.33
CA TYR A 285 18.96 -47.95 -6.58
C TYR A 285 19.30 -46.70 -7.40
N VAL A 286 19.44 -45.54 -6.75
CA VAL A 286 19.86 -44.31 -7.43
C VAL A 286 21.25 -44.48 -8.07
N LYS A 287 22.21 -45.06 -7.34
CA LYS A 287 23.56 -45.36 -7.85
C LYS A 287 23.51 -46.31 -9.05
N SER A 288 22.72 -47.38 -9.00
CA SER A 288 22.62 -48.34 -10.10
C SER A 288 22.08 -47.68 -11.37
N VAL A 289 20.99 -46.91 -11.24
CA VAL A 289 20.41 -46.18 -12.38
C VAL A 289 21.41 -45.19 -12.99
N ILE A 290 22.14 -44.44 -12.17
CA ILE A 290 23.16 -43.52 -12.69
C ILE A 290 24.23 -44.30 -13.45
N ASN A 291 24.81 -45.34 -12.86
CA ASN A 291 25.84 -46.15 -13.50
C ASN A 291 25.37 -46.75 -14.84
N ASP A 292 24.14 -47.26 -14.90
CA ASP A 292 23.56 -47.81 -16.14
C ASP A 292 23.41 -46.74 -17.22
N LEU A 293 22.97 -45.53 -16.84
CA LEU A 293 22.84 -44.41 -17.76
C LEU A 293 24.19 -43.97 -18.31
N LEU A 294 25.25 -44.01 -17.49
CA LEU A 294 26.62 -43.69 -17.89
C LEU A 294 27.18 -44.75 -18.85
N ALA A 295 26.89 -46.04 -18.62
CA ALA A 295 27.36 -47.16 -19.44
C ALA A 295 26.74 -47.22 -20.84
N THR A 296 25.57 -46.61 -21.03
CA THR A 296 24.83 -46.62 -22.31
C THR A 296 25.29 -45.47 -23.26
N THR A 297 26.38 -44.79 -22.95
CA THR A 297 26.86 -43.58 -23.66
C THR A 297 28.31 -43.73 -24.09
#